data_AF-G0R0D6-F1
#
_entry.id   AF-G0R0D6-F1
#
_cell.length_a   1.000
_cell.length_b   1.000
_cell.length_c   1.000
_cell.angle_alpha   90.00
_cell.angle_beta   90.00
_cell.angle_gamma   90.00
#
_symmetry.space_group_name_H-M   'P 1'
#
loop_
_entity.id
_entity.type
_entity.pdbx_description
1 polymer ?
#
loop_
_entity_poly.entity_id
_entity_poly.type
_entity_poly.pdbx_seq_one_letter_code
_entity_poly.pdbx_strand_id
1 'polypeptide(L)'
;MKSKKTPKKPFISGILGVQGAGKTTFTKLIKKLGENENLSIQVFSIDDFYLTLEERQLLFEKDNRFLYRGPPGTHDNQLLKQVLESLEQGKVPIEVPIFDKSVQEGKGDRVGFEKWEKIPDLVLFEGWFVGLQGSGTELRYLKPLQDENDMKFAEDCREIQKNMKFCGNTLILKLYQVQQHLNIVEYGENKLKKR
;
A
#
# COMPACT_ATOMS: atom_id res chain seq x y z
N MET A 1 25.75 -21.15 -27.25
CA MET A 1 25.13 -19.83 -26.94
C MET A 1 24.51 -19.92 -25.54
N LYS A 2 24.99 -19.16 -24.55
CA LYS A 2 24.37 -19.15 -23.21
C LYS A 2 22.98 -18.54 -23.35
N SER A 3 21.92 -19.26 -22.97
CA SER A 3 20.57 -18.69 -22.96
C SER A 3 20.57 -17.48 -22.01
N LYS A 4 20.08 -16.33 -22.48
CA LYS A 4 19.81 -15.19 -21.60
C LYS A 4 18.74 -15.67 -20.61
N LYS A 5 19.12 -15.95 -19.36
CA LYS A 5 18.16 -16.20 -18.28
C LYS A 5 17.28 -14.96 -18.18
N THR A 6 15.99 -15.13 -18.41
CA THR A 6 15.01 -14.07 -18.13
C THR A 6 15.05 -13.77 -16.63
N PRO A 7 15.16 -12.50 -16.21
CA PRO A 7 15.15 -12.16 -14.80
C PRO A 7 13.83 -12.63 -14.19
N LYS A 8 13.92 -13.21 -12.99
CA LYS A 8 12.75 -13.65 -12.21
C LYS A 8 11.94 -12.41 -11.86
N LYS A 9 10.71 -12.29 -12.39
CA LYS A 9 9.78 -11.21 -12.02
C LYS A 9 9.01 -11.62 -10.76
N PRO A 10 8.91 -10.76 -9.73
CA PRO A 10 8.08 -11.02 -8.57
C PRO A 10 6.60 -10.96 -8.95
N PHE A 11 5.75 -11.73 -8.28
CA PHE A 11 4.31 -11.48 -8.31
C PHE A 11 4.00 -10.31 -7.39
N ILE A 12 3.33 -9.26 -7.89
CA ILE A 12 2.96 -8.08 -7.10
C ILE A 12 1.46 -8.11 -6.87
N SER A 13 1.03 -8.03 -5.60
CA SER A 13 -0.37 -7.96 -5.21
C SER A 13 -0.66 -6.68 -4.41
N GLY A 14 -1.64 -5.92 -4.89
CA GLY A 14 -2.13 -4.74 -4.18
C GLY A 14 -3.11 -5.14 -3.07
N ILE A 15 -2.96 -4.55 -1.88
CA ILE A 15 -3.87 -4.74 -0.74
C ILE A 15 -4.54 -3.40 -0.43
N LEU A 16 -5.81 -3.28 -0.82
CA LEU A 16 -6.62 -2.10 -0.54
C LEU A 16 -7.40 -2.29 0.76
N GLY A 17 -7.44 -1.26 1.60
CA GLY A 17 -8.31 -1.22 2.78
C GLY A 17 -8.18 0.08 3.56
N VAL A 18 -9.27 0.53 4.19
CA VAL A 18 -9.27 1.78 4.98
C VAL A 18 -8.28 1.72 6.16
N GLN A 19 -7.97 2.87 6.75
CA GLN A 19 -7.17 2.90 7.99
C GLN A 19 -7.89 2.08 9.07
N GLY A 20 -7.14 1.26 9.81
CA GLY A 20 -7.70 0.35 10.81
C GLY A 20 -8.28 -0.96 10.24
N ALA A 21 -8.35 -1.15 8.92
CA ALA A 21 -8.85 -2.39 8.31
C ALA A 21 -7.89 -3.59 8.40
N GLY A 22 -6.94 -3.59 9.33
CA GLY A 22 -6.05 -4.72 9.58
C GLY A 22 -5.06 -5.06 8.46
N LYS A 23 -4.89 -4.23 7.42
CA LYS A 23 -3.97 -4.49 6.28
C LYS A 23 -2.56 -4.87 6.73
N THR A 24 -1.95 -4.08 7.61
CA THR A 24 -0.61 -4.33 8.15
C THR A 24 -0.54 -5.65 8.92
N THR A 25 -1.60 -6.03 9.62
CA THR A 25 -1.68 -7.32 10.33
C THR A 25 -1.79 -8.47 9.31
N PHE A 26 -2.63 -8.31 8.29
CA PHE A 26 -2.80 -9.29 7.22
C PHE A 26 -1.50 -9.51 6.44
N THR A 27 -0.81 -8.46 6.00
CA THR A 27 0.44 -8.59 5.25
C THR A 27 1.55 -9.23 6.09
N LYS A 28 1.63 -8.93 7.40
CA LYS A 28 2.52 -9.62 8.34
C LYS A 28 2.22 -11.11 8.46
N LEU A 29 0.94 -11.48 8.55
CA LEU A 29 0.51 -12.88 8.59
C LEU A 29 0.91 -13.62 7.30
N ILE A 30 0.61 -13.04 6.13
CA ILE A 30 0.98 -13.65 4.83
C ILE A 30 2.49 -13.80 4.70
N LYS A 31 3.27 -12.79 5.11
CA LYS A 31 4.74 -12.88 5.12
C LYS A 31 5.22 -14.06 5.96
N LYS A 32 4.70 -14.19 7.19
CA LYS A 32 5.04 -15.30 8.09
C LYS A 32 4.62 -16.67 7.56
N LEU A 33 3.46 -16.77 6.91
CA LEU A 33 3.02 -18.02 6.28
C LEU A 33 3.92 -18.40 5.10
N GLY A 34 4.34 -17.44 4.28
CA GLY A 34 5.26 -17.72 3.16
C GLY A 34 6.66 -18.12 3.61
N GLU A 35 7.14 -17.63 4.75
CA GLU A 35 8.42 -18.07 5.34
C GLU A 35 8.43 -19.59 5.58
N ASN A 36 7.31 -20.17 6.06
CA ASN A 36 7.17 -21.62 6.26
C ASN A 36 7.22 -22.42 4.95
N GLU A 37 6.88 -21.78 3.83
CA GLU A 37 6.86 -22.36 2.47
C GLU A 37 8.14 -22.02 1.67
N ASN A 38 9.17 -21.46 2.32
CA ASN A 38 10.39 -20.96 1.68
C ASN A 38 10.14 -19.91 0.57
N LEU A 39 9.08 -19.11 0.69
CA LEU A 39 8.78 -18.00 -0.21
C LEU A 39 9.39 -16.70 0.32
N SER A 40 10.15 -16.00 -0.52
CA SER A 40 10.64 -14.66 -0.20
C SER A 40 9.51 -13.65 -0.43
N ILE A 41 8.92 -13.15 0.66
CA ILE A 41 7.84 -12.16 0.62
C ILE A 41 8.33 -10.82 1.17
N GLN A 42 8.16 -9.77 0.37
CA GLN A 42 8.36 -8.40 0.82
C GLN A 42 7.08 -7.60 0.84
N VAL A 43 7.03 -6.61 1.73
CA VAL A 43 5.85 -5.77 1.95
C VAL A 43 6.31 -4.32 1.98
N PHE A 44 5.61 -3.44 1.28
CA PHE A 44 5.72 -2.00 1.50
C PHE A 44 4.33 -1.36 1.51
N SER A 45 4.22 -0.25 2.24
CA SER A 45 3.00 0.55 2.31
C SER A 45 3.11 1.74 1.36
N ILE A 46 1.98 2.19 0.83
CA ILE A 46 1.93 3.49 0.14
C ILE A 46 2.39 4.62 1.07
N ASP A 47 2.15 4.47 2.38
CA ASP A 47 2.57 5.42 3.40
C ASP A 47 4.11 5.55 3.50
N ASP A 48 4.88 4.56 3.05
CA ASP A 48 6.34 4.65 2.99
C ASP A 48 6.81 5.63 1.91
N PHE A 49 5.95 5.90 0.93
CA PHE A 49 6.20 6.80 -0.19
C PHE A 49 5.60 8.19 0.02
N TYR A 50 5.33 8.62 1.26
CA TYR A 50 5.05 10.04 1.49
C TYR A 50 6.23 10.90 1.03
N LEU A 51 5.89 12.10 0.55
CA LEU A 51 6.86 13.17 0.31
C LEU A 51 7.51 13.58 1.63
N THR A 52 8.76 14.02 1.56
CA THR A 52 9.47 14.57 2.72
C THR A 52 8.75 15.80 3.26
N LEU A 53 9.10 16.21 4.49
CA LEU A 53 8.53 17.44 5.04
C LEU A 53 8.87 18.65 4.16
N GLU A 54 10.10 18.73 3.65
CA GLU A 54 10.57 19.81 2.77
C GLU A 54 9.78 19.84 1.45
N GLU A 55 9.62 18.70 0.78
CA GLU A 55 8.84 18.59 -0.46
C GLU A 55 7.38 19.04 -0.27
N ARG A 56 6.77 18.65 0.87
CA ARG A 56 5.42 19.08 1.21
C ARG A 56 5.30 20.58 1.49
N GLN A 57 6.33 21.20 2.08
CA GLN A 57 6.36 22.65 2.27
C GLN A 57 6.40 23.39 0.92
N LEU A 58 7.19 22.90 -0.04
CA LEU A 58 7.22 23.46 -1.40
C LEU A 58 5.88 23.31 -2.14
N LEU A 59 5.18 22.20 -1.93
CA LEU A 59 3.83 22.01 -2.47
C LEU A 59 2.81 22.90 -1.77
N PHE A 60 2.95 23.11 -0.46
CA PHE A 60 2.09 24.00 0.32
C PHE A 60 2.07 25.43 -0.22
N GLU A 61 3.21 25.94 -0.69
CA GLU A 61 3.30 27.26 -1.33
C GLU A 61 2.45 27.38 -2.59
N LYS A 62 2.28 26.27 -3.32
CA LYS A 62 1.44 26.21 -4.53
C LYS A 62 -0.02 25.93 -4.19
N ASP A 63 -0.24 25.14 -3.15
CA ASP A 63 -1.55 24.67 -2.75
C ASP A 63 -1.53 24.23 -1.27
N ASN A 64 -2.24 24.97 -0.43
CA ASN A 64 -2.22 24.81 1.03
C ASN A 64 -2.68 23.43 1.55
N ARG A 65 -3.23 22.63 0.63
CA ARG A 65 -3.70 21.26 0.81
C ARG A 65 -2.58 20.24 1.05
N PHE A 66 -1.33 20.57 0.73
CA PHE A 66 -0.23 19.60 0.84
C PHE A 66 0.57 19.69 2.13
N LEU A 67 0.12 20.49 3.11
CA LEU A 67 0.81 20.61 4.41
C LEU A 67 0.88 19.26 5.15
N TYR A 68 -0.20 18.48 5.10
CA TYR A 68 -0.31 17.21 5.80
C TYR A 68 -0.16 16.03 4.84
N ARG A 69 0.41 14.94 5.37
CA ARG A 69 0.48 13.65 4.70
C ARG A 69 -0.89 12.97 4.74
N GLY A 70 -1.29 12.27 3.68
CA GLY A 70 -2.49 11.44 3.69
C GLY A 70 -3.17 11.29 2.33
N PRO A 71 -3.73 12.38 1.76
CA PRO A 71 -4.46 12.32 0.51
C PRO A 71 -3.56 11.99 -0.70
N PRO A 72 -4.14 11.48 -1.81
CA PRO A 72 -3.39 11.35 -3.05
C PRO A 72 -2.81 12.72 -3.47
N GLY A 73 -1.58 12.69 -3.98
CA GLY A 73 -0.79 13.90 -4.25
C GLY A 73 0.24 14.22 -3.17
N THR A 74 0.14 13.67 -1.95
CA THR A 74 1.18 13.81 -0.91
C THR A 74 2.27 12.73 -0.96
N HIS A 75 2.34 11.99 -2.07
CA HIS A 75 3.20 10.81 -2.21
C HIS A 75 4.18 11.01 -3.37
N ASP A 76 5.38 10.48 -3.20
CA ASP A 76 6.44 10.45 -4.20
C ASP A 76 6.16 9.36 -5.24
N ASN A 77 5.30 9.70 -6.20
CA ASN A 77 4.92 8.80 -7.29
C ASN A 77 6.10 8.43 -8.19
N GLN A 78 7.11 9.29 -8.28
CA GLN A 78 8.30 9.02 -9.08
C GLN A 78 9.15 7.93 -8.41
N LEU A 79 9.35 8.02 -7.09
CA LEU A 79 10.04 7.00 -6.32
C LEU A 79 9.26 5.67 -6.32
N LEU A 80 7.94 5.69 -6.16
CA LEU A 80 7.12 4.49 -6.27
C LEU A 80 7.27 3.82 -7.64
N LYS A 81 7.24 4.61 -8.71
CA LYS A 81 7.46 4.10 -10.07
C LYS A 81 8.85 3.47 -10.21
N GLN A 82 9.90 4.10 -9.69
CA GLN A 82 11.27 3.55 -9.72
C GLN A 82 11.38 2.20 -9.00
N VAL A 83 10.72 2.04 -7.85
CA VAL A 83 10.68 0.76 -7.11
C VAL A 83 9.97 -0.31 -7.92
N LEU A 84 8.80 0.00 -8.49
CA LEU A 84 8.02 -0.94 -9.31
C LEU A 84 8.76 -1.33 -10.60
N GLU A 85 9.41 -0.38 -11.27
CA GLU A 85 10.24 -0.66 -12.45
C GLU A 85 11.45 -1.53 -12.10
N SER A 86 12.09 -1.30 -10.95
CA SER A 86 13.22 -2.13 -10.49
C SER A 86 12.78 -3.56 -10.19
N LEU A 87 11.60 -3.74 -9.58
CA LEU A 87 10.96 -5.05 -9.38
C LEU A 87 10.66 -5.75 -10.70
N GLU A 88 10.08 -5.02 -11.66
CA GLU A 88 9.75 -5.58 -12.97
C GLU A 88 10.99 -5.99 -13.77
N GLN A 89 12.05 -5.19 -13.70
CA GLN A 89 13.31 -5.45 -14.42
C GLN A 89 14.19 -6.48 -13.70
N GLY A 90 13.86 -6.83 -12.45
CA GLY A 90 14.69 -7.68 -11.62
C GLY A 90 16.03 -7.02 -11.25
N LYS A 91 16.06 -5.69 -11.12
CA LYS A 91 17.26 -4.90 -10.81
C LYS A 91 17.43 -4.77 -9.30
N VAL A 92 18.58 -5.21 -8.78
CA VAL A 92 18.96 -5.10 -7.36
C VAL A 92 20.22 -4.22 -7.19
N PRO A 93 20.43 -3.58 -6.03
CA PRO A 93 19.49 -3.52 -4.90
C PRO A 93 18.26 -2.67 -5.23
N ILE A 94 17.11 -3.03 -4.65
CA ILE A 94 15.90 -2.19 -4.69
C ILE A 94 15.86 -1.39 -3.41
N GLU A 95 15.79 -0.07 -3.52
CA GLU A 95 15.74 0.84 -2.38
C GLU A 95 14.28 1.27 -2.15
N VAL A 96 13.66 0.73 -1.10
CA VAL A 96 12.30 1.06 -0.70
C VAL A 96 12.37 2.09 0.43
N PRO A 97 11.70 3.24 0.33
CA PRO A 97 11.78 4.25 1.38
C PRO A 97 11.23 3.73 2.71
N ILE A 98 11.71 4.32 3.80
CA ILE A 98 11.17 4.15 5.14
C ILE A 98 10.66 5.51 5.60
N PHE A 99 9.37 5.59 5.93
CA PHE A 99 8.76 6.81 6.43
C PHE A 99 8.43 6.69 7.92
N ASP A 100 8.93 7.62 8.73
CA ASP A 100 8.60 7.70 10.14
C ASP A 100 7.56 8.80 10.36
N LYS A 101 6.40 8.44 10.90
CA LYS A 101 5.29 9.38 11.18
C LYS A 101 5.50 10.20 12.45
N SER A 102 6.45 9.82 13.30
CA SER A 102 6.69 10.40 14.63
C SER A 102 7.70 11.53 14.63
N VAL A 103 8.64 11.55 13.67
CA VAL A 103 9.65 12.61 13.54
C VAL A 103 9.03 13.95 13.14
N GLN A 104 9.83 15.02 13.24
CA GLN A 104 9.40 16.39 12.90
C GLN A 104 8.12 16.81 13.65
N GLU A 105 8.08 16.61 14.97
CA GLU A 105 6.91 16.94 15.81
C GLU A 105 5.63 16.21 15.35
N GLY A 106 5.75 14.97 14.87
CA GLY A 106 4.62 14.18 14.36
C GLY A 106 4.16 14.58 12.95
N LYS A 107 4.83 15.52 12.28
CA LYS A 107 4.60 15.83 10.85
C LYS A 107 5.10 14.71 9.95
N GLY A 108 6.07 13.94 10.44
CA GLY A 108 6.65 12.77 9.78
C GLY A 108 7.58 13.11 8.62
N ASP A 109 8.54 12.24 8.36
CA ASP A 109 9.54 12.41 7.31
C ASP A 109 10.11 11.08 6.83
N ARG A 110 10.77 11.12 5.67
CA ARG A 110 11.53 9.97 5.16
C ARG A 110 12.84 9.86 5.95
N VAL A 111 13.06 8.72 6.59
CA VAL A 111 14.21 8.50 7.47
C VAL A 111 15.29 7.60 6.88
N GLY A 112 15.03 7.01 5.71
CA GLY A 112 16.00 6.19 5.00
C GLY A 112 15.37 5.30 3.95
N PHE A 113 16.10 4.26 3.59
CA PHE A 113 15.69 3.24 2.62
C PHE A 113 16.04 1.84 3.13
N GLU A 114 15.10 0.91 3.04
CA GLU A 114 15.37 -0.51 3.14
C GLU A 114 15.95 -1.00 1.80
N LYS A 115 17.03 -1.76 1.85
CA LYS A 115 17.67 -2.33 0.66
C LYS A 115 17.28 -3.79 0.48
N TRP A 116 16.67 -4.12 -0.64
CA TRP A 116 16.39 -5.50 -1.03
C TRP A 116 17.47 -6.00 -1.99
N GLU A 117 18.37 -6.84 -1.48
CA GLU A 117 19.50 -7.40 -2.22
C GLU A 117 19.10 -8.53 -3.19
N LYS A 118 17.85 -9.01 -3.09
CA LYS A 118 17.31 -10.09 -3.91
C LYS A 118 15.90 -9.74 -4.36
N ILE A 119 15.53 -10.21 -5.54
CA ILE A 119 14.15 -10.11 -6.03
C ILE A 119 13.28 -11.11 -5.25
N PRO A 120 12.21 -10.65 -4.57
CA PRO A 120 11.31 -11.53 -3.86
C PRO A 120 10.47 -12.40 -4.81
N ASP A 121 9.83 -13.43 -4.27
CA ASP A 121 8.82 -14.21 -4.98
C ASP A 121 7.50 -13.45 -5.08
N LEU A 122 7.13 -12.77 -3.98
CA LEU A 122 5.88 -12.02 -3.83
C LEU A 122 6.15 -10.65 -3.19
N VAL A 123 5.53 -9.62 -3.73
CA VAL A 123 5.45 -8.29 -3.14
C VAL A 123 4.00 -8.00 -2.77
N LEU A 124 3.78 -7.67 -1.51
CA LEU A 124 2.50 -7.14 -1.03
C LEU A 124 2.60 -5.61 -0.93
N PHE A 125 1.84 -4.92 -1.76
CA PHE A 125 1.76 -3.47 -1.77
C PHE A 125 0.46 -3.02 -1.10
N GLU A 126 0.51 -2.52 0.12
CA GLU A 126 -0.69 -2.13 0.87
C GLU A 126 -0.96 -0.62 0.91
N GLY A 127 -2.23 -0.23 1.01
CA GLY A 127 -2.60 1.16 1.21
C GLY A 127 -4.10 1.41 1.15
N TRP A 128 -4.53 2.60 1.58
CA TRP A 128 -5.95 2.93 1.62
C TRP A 128 -6.55 3.31 0.26
N PHE A 129 -5.69 3.62 -0.71
CA PHE A 129 -6.08 3.93 -2.10
C PHE A 129 -5.24 3.19 -3.17
N VAL A 130 -4.54 2.11 -2.80
CA VAL A 130 -3.77 1.30 -3.75
C VAL A 130 -4.71 0.62 -4.76
N GLY A 131 -4.41 0.74 -6.05
CA GLY A 131 -5.20 0.14 -7.13
C GLY A 131 -6.48 0.90 -7.49
N LEU A 132 -6.70 2.08 -6.91
CA LEU A 132 -7.81 2.97 -7.27
C LEU A 132 -7.48 3.75 -8.54
N GLN A 133 -8.42 3.80 -9.49
CA GLN A 133 -8.32 4.66 -10.68
C GLN A 133 -9.06 5.98 -10.42
N GLY A 134 -8.40 7.11 -10.63
CA GLY A 134 -9.01 8.42 -10.49
C GLY A 134 -10.13 8.63 -11.53
N SER A 135 -11.30 9.06 -11.07
CA SER A 135 -12.46 9.36 -11.93
C SER A 135 -12.44 10.78 -12.53
N GLY A 136 -11.31 11.48 -12.48
CA GLY A 136 -11.20 12.89 -12.90
C GLY A 136 -11.82 13.91 -11.92
N THR A 137 -12.30 13.46 -10.76
CA THR A 137 -12.84 14.33 -9.71
C THR A 137 -11.69 14.95 -8.91
N GLU A 138 -11.68 16.28 -8.77
CA GLU A 138 -10.69 16.97 -7.95
C GLU A 138 -10.78 16.52 -6.48
N LEU A 139 -9.67 16.01 -5.94
CA LEU A 139 -9.55 15.70 -4.52
C LEU A 139 -9.56 17.01 -3.72
N ARG A 140 -10.67 17.32 -3.06
CA ARG A 140 -10.74 18.41 -2.09
C ARG A 140 -10.06 17.98 -0.79
N TYR A 141 -9.08 18.76 -0.37
CA TYR A 141 -8.43 18.61 0.92
C TYR A 141 -9.34 19.00 2.04
N LEU A 142 -9.19 18.28 3.14
CA LEU A 142 -9.83 18.60 4.39
C LEU A 142 -8.83 18.54 5.52
N LYS A 143 -9.06 19.43 6.50
CA LYS A 143 -8.23 19.57 7.68
C LYS A 143 -8.35 18.28 8.52
N PRO A 144 -7.54 18.08 9.57
CA PRO A 144 -7.83 17.01 10.53
C PRO A 144 -9.29 17.13 10.98
N LEU A 145 -10.05 16.02 11.06
CA LEU A 145 -11.49 15.97 11.39
C LEU A 145 -11.84 16.97 12.51
N GLN A 146 -12.32 18.15 12.12
CA GLN A 146 -12.65 19.29 12.96
C GLN A 146 -14.07 19.78 12.69
N ASP A 147 -14.60 19.58 11.48
CA ASP A 147 -15.94 20.02 11.11
C ASP A 147 -16.73 19.05 10.20
N GLU A 148 -17.99 19.39 9.91
CA GLU A 148 -18.92 18.60 9.11
C GLU A 148 -18.42 18.33 7.68
N ASN A 149 -17.55 19.18 7.12
CA ASN A 149 -16.98 18.94 5.80
C ASN A 149 -15.96 17.80 5.84
N ASP A 150 -15.19 17.68 6.92
CA ASP A 150 -14.20 16.59 7.08
C ASP A 150 -14.90 15.22 7.18
N MET A 151 -16.06 15.16 7.87
CA MET A 151 -16.90 13.96 7.90
C MET A 151 -17.45 13.63 6.52
N LYS A 152 -17.88 14.65 5.77
CA LYS A 152 -18.41 14.48 4.42
C LYS A 152 -17.35 13.96 3.43
N PHE A 153 -16.08 14.32 3.58
CA PHE A 153 -15.02 13.74 2.75
C PHE A 153 -14.59 12.35 3.16
N ALA A 154 -14.63 12.04 4.46
CA ALA A 154 -14.49 10.66 4.89
C ALA A 154 -15.62 9.79 4.29
N GLU A 155 -16.84 10.32 4.21
CA GLU A 155 -17.96 9.69 3.49
C GLU A 155 -17.72 9.63 1.98
N ASP A 156 -17.28 10.72 1.34
CA ASP A 156 -16.97 10.74 -0.10
C ASP A 156 -15.86 9.74 -0.44
N CYS A 157 -14.81 9.62 0.38
CA CYS A 157 -13.76 8.61 0.22
C CYS A 157 -14.32 7.18 0.35
N ARG A 158 -15.28 6.95 1.25
CA ARG A 158 -16.00 5.67 1.36
C ARG A 158 -16.90 5.42 0.16
N GLU A 159 -17.57 6.46 -0.35
CA GLU A 159 -18.48 6.41 -1.50
C GLU A 159 -17.72 6.13 -2.80
N ILE A 160 -16.60 6.82 -3.00
CA ILE A 160 -15.63 6.59 -4.07
C ILE A 160 -15.14 5.13 -4.02
N GLN A 161 -14.81 4.61 -2.84
CA GLN A 161 -14.40 3.21 -2.67
C GLN A 161 -15.52 2.22 -3.03
N LYS A 162 -16.78 2.50 -2.71
CA LYS A 162 -17.91 1.63 -3.07
C LYS A 162 -18.11 1.53 -4.58
N ASN A 163 -17.84 2.61 -5.31
CA ASN A 163 -18.19 2.78 -6.72
C ASN A 163 -17.01 2.62 -7.70
N MET A 164 -15.79 2.41 -7.20
CA MET A 164 -14.60 2.30 -8.04
C MET A 164 -14.53 0.97 -8.80
N LYS A 165 -14.04 1.07 -10.05
CA LYS A 165 -13.68 -0.08 -10.90
C LYS A 165 -12.21 -0.42 -10.68
N PHE A 166 -11.93 -1.68 -10.38
CA PHE A 166 -10.59 -2.17 -10.06
C PHE A 166 -9.80 -2.57 -11.32
N CYS A 167 -8.49 -2.35 -11.29
CA CYS A 167 -7.57 -2.86 -12.29
C CYS A 167 -6.51 -3.78 -11.66
N GLY A 168 -6.18 -4.89 -12.35
CA GLY A 168 -5.07 -5.78 -11.97
C GLY A 168 -5.34 -6.74 -10.80
N ASN A 169 -4.26 -7.31 -10.24
CA ASN A 169 -4.28 -8.28 -9.14
C ASN A 169 -4.37 -7.59 -7.77
N THR A 170 -5.48 -6.90 -7.50
CA THR A 170 -5.71 -6.18 -6.23
C THR A 170 -6.69 -6.94 -5.34
N LEU A 171 -6.28 -7.31 -4.14
CA LEU A 171 -7.13 -7.87 -3.09
C LEU A 171 -7.73 -6.73 -2.25
N ILE A 172 -9.03 -6.81 -1.99
CA ILE A 172 -9.76 -5.82 -1.19
C ILE A 172 -10.03 -6.40 0.18
N LEU A 173 -9.48 -5.79 1.23
CA LEU A 173 -9.82 -6.10 2.61
C LEU A 173 -10.96 -5.20 3.07
N LYS A 174 -12.19 -5.72 2.99
CA LYS A 174 -13.36 -5.16 3.69
C LYS A 174 -13.44 -5.81 5.08
N LEU A 175 -12.60 -5.38 6.01
CA LEU A 175 -12.86 -5.69 7.42
C LEU A 175 -13.88 -4.66 7.93
N TYR A 176 -15.17 -5.02 7.88
CA TYR A 176 -16.15 -4.39 8.76
C TYR A 176 -15.65 -4.53 10.19
N GLN A 177 -15.79 -3.49 11.02
CA GLN A 177 -15.39 -3.50 12.44
C GLN A 177 -15.58 -4.89 13.04
N VAL A 178 -14.49 -5.60 13.31
CA VAL A 178 -14.52 -6.82 14.14
C VAL A 178 -14.60 -6.32 15.58
N GLN A 179 -15.78 -5.81 15.94
CA GLN A 179 -16.32 -6.02 17.27
C GLN A 179 -17.50 -6.97 17.09
N GLN A 180 -17.32 -8.16 17.66
CA GLN A 180 -18.25 -9.28 17.80
C GLN A 180 -18.13 -10.37 16.73
N HIS A 181 -17.61 -11.52 17.21
CA HIS A 181 -17.58 -12.84 16.60
C HIS A 181 -16.51 -13.13 15.54
N LEU A 182 -15.28 -13.34 16.04
CA LEU A 182 -14.34 -14.29 15.46
C LEU A 182 -14.99 -15.69 15.42
N ASN A 183 -15.45 -16.12 14.24
CA ASN A 183 -15.50 -17.54 13.90
C ASN A 183 -14.42 -17.78 12.84
N ILE A 184 -13.25 -18.18 13.31
CA ILE A 184 -12.20 -18.78 12.50
C ILE A 184 -12.74 -20.15 12.09
N VAL A 185 -13.12 -20.30 10.82
CA VAL A 185 -13.45 -21.62 10.26
C VAL A 185 -12.12 -22.25 9.84
N GLU A 186 -11.80 -23.36 10.50
CA GLU A 186 -10.63 -24.18 10.26
C GLU A 186 -10.64 -24.85 8.88
N TYR A 187 -9.42 -25.16 8.42
CA TYR A 187 -9.10 -25.88 7.20
C TYR A 187 -9.65 -27.32 7.21
N GLY A 188 -10.19 -27.74 6.06
CA GLY A 188 -10.17 -29.14 5.62
C GLY A 188 -11.54 -29.73 5.30
N GLU A 189 -11.74 -30.11 4.04
CA GLU A 189 -12.25 -31.46 3.73
C GLU A 189 -12.09 -31.81 2.23
N ASN A 190 -11.20 -32.77 2.00
CA ASN A 190 -11.32 -33.89 1.07
C ASN A 190 -12.28 -33.76 -0.13
N LYS A 191 -11.72 -33.78 -1.35
CA LYS A 191 -12.18 -34.70 -2.42
C LYS A 191 -11.01 -35.26 -3.22
N LEU A 192 -10.35 -36.26 -2.63
CA LEU A 192 -9.67 -37.34 -3.35
C LEU A 192 -10.58 -38.57 -3.33
N LYS A 193 -10.68 -39.24 -4.49
CA LYS A 193 -11.37 -40.53 -4.78
C LYS A 193 -12.88 -40.41 -5.03
N LYS A 194 -13.47 -41.07 -6.02
CA LYS A 194 -13.03 -42.04 -7.04
C LYS A 194 -14.14 -42.09 -8.11
N ARG A 195 -13.81 -42.72 -9.24
CA ARG A 195 -14.68 -43.42 -10.22
C ARG A 195 -16.14 -43.58 -9.86
#